data_AF-A0A816A082-F1
#
_entry.id   AF-A0A816A082-F1
#
_cell.length_a   1.000
_cell.length_b   1.000
_cell.length_c   1.000
_cell.angle_alpha   90.00
_cell.angle_beta   90.00
_cell.angle_gamma   90.00
#
_symmetry.space_group_name_H-M   'P 1'
#
loop_
_entity.id
_entity.type
_entity.pdbx_description
1 polymer ?
#
loop_
_entity_poly.entity_id
_entity_poly.type
_entity_poly.pdbx_seq_one_letter_code
_entity_poly.pdbx_strand_id
1 'polypeptide(L)'
;FQLYAIRLLLEQKWTVDDTIKSFRHIFTTGILRSNPLSKYFPKISMCDFRIIEPNSDDGHKYTVQCVLTINVYNEQIFTVLYVWMNIVLAITIYDFLSWLMFLLFPRLRYSFFVQHTRTQQGVTSIRTNMHSFVYDYLQQDGFFILRLIHSNVGDDITSNILTSLWRNYQSPEKIPSIENSIGATVSLTATGNRGLYSRSDDQNTSLFDYTKTSTNL
;
A
#
# COMPACT_ATOMS: atom_id res chain seq x y z
N PHE A 1 13.01 -13.84 6.00
CA PHE A 1 13.92 -13.13 6.93
C PHE A 1 13.55 -13.37 8.40
N GLN A 2 12.29 -13.14 8.82
CA GLN A 2 11.87 -13.26 10.23
C GLN A 2 12.15 -14.64 10.86
N LEU A 3 11.81 -15.76 10.20
CA LEU A 3 12.11 -17.12 10.68
C LEU A 3 13.61 -17.46 10.67
N TYR A 4 14.38 -16.81 9.79
CA TYR A 4 15.83 -17.02 9.70
C TYR A 4 16.57 -16.40 10.89
N ALA A 5 16.11 -15.24 11.38
CA ALA A 5 16.66 -14.62 12.58
C ALA A 5 16.51 -15.53 13.81
N ILE A 6 15.34 -16.16 14.00
CA ILE A 6 15.12 -17.12 15.10
C ILE A 6 16.05 -18.34 14.95
N ARG A 7 16.20 -18.87 13.73
CA ARG A 7 17.13 -19.98 13.44
C ARG A 7 18.58 -19.63 13.78
N LEU A 8 19.01 -18.41 13.49
CA LEU A 8 20.35 -17.92 13.80
C LEU A 8 20.55 -17.79 15.32
N LEU A 9 19.56 -17.26 16.04
CA LEU A 9 19.59 -17.12 17.49
C LEU A 9 19.59 -18.47 18.23
N LEU A 10 19.03 -19.51 17.61
CA LEU A 10 19.05 -20.88 18.13
C LEU A 10 20.26 -21.70 17.67
N GLU A 11 21.34 -21.04 17.21
CA GLU A 11 22.58 -21.68 16.75
C GLU A 11 22.34 -22.79 15.71
N GLN A 12 21.39 -22.61 14.78
CA GLN A 12 21.03 -23.61 13.76
C GLN A 12 20.41 -24.90 14.30
N LYS A 13 20.12 -25.02 15.59
CA LYS A 13 19.47 -26.22 16.16
C LYS A 13 18.03 -26.38 15.65
N TRP A 14 17.38 -25.28 15.28
CA TRP A 14 16.01 -25.25 14.79
C TRP A 14 15.93 -25.30 13.26
N THR A 15 15.15 -26.24 12.70
CA THR A 15 14.99 -26.40 11.25
C THR A 15 13.66 -25.87 10.70
N VAL A 16 13.59 -25.73 9.37
CA VAL A 16 12.35 -25.31 8.69
C VAL A 16 11.27 -26.39 8.81
N ASP A 17 11.64 -27.67 8.81
CA ASP A 17 10.70 -28.79 8.99
C ASP A 17 10.07 -28.77 10.39
N ASP A 18 10.87 -28.47 11.42
CA ASP A 18 10.37 -28.25 12.79
C ASP A 18 9.38 -27.08 12.83
N THR A 19 9.63 -26.03 12.02
CA THR A 19 8.74 -24.88 11.89
C THR A 19 7.39 -25.30 11.29
N ILE A 20 7.38 -26.06 10.19
CA ILE A 20 6.15 -26.53 9.52
C ILE A 20 5.36 -27.46 10.45
N LYS A 21 6.07 -28.35 11.16
CA LYS A 21 5.46 -29.27 12.12
C LYS A 21 4.86 -28.51 13.31
N SER A 22 5.56 -27.49 13.81
CA SER A 22 5.08 -26.60 14.86
C SER A 22 3.83 -25.82 14.43
N PHE A 23 3.83 -25.22 13.24
CA PHE A 23 2.65 -24.54 12.67
C PHE A 23 1.45 -25.47 12.57
N ARG A 24 1.66 -26.69 12.07
CA ARG A 24 0.59 -27.71 11.98
C ARG A 24 0.02 -28.02 13.37
N HIS A 25 0.88 -28.23 14.36
CA HIS A 25 0.44 -28.48 15.73
C HIS A 25 -0.32 -27.29 16.34
N ILE A 26 0.15 -26.06 16.10
CA ILE A 26 -0.52 -24.85 16.59
C ILE A 26 -1.93 -24.73 15.99
N PHE A 27 -2.06 -25.00 14.70
CA PHE A 27 -3.34 -24.93 14.00
C PHE A 27 -4.30 -26.06 14.40
N THR A 28 -3.80 -27.29 14.60
CA THR A 28 -4.63 -28.46 14.92
C THR A 28 -4.95 -28.61 16.41
N THR A 29 -3.99 -28.33 17.29
CA THR A 29 -4.08 -28.61 18.74
C THR A 29 -4.13 -27.37 19.63
N GLY A 30 -3.98 -26.17 19.06
CA GLY A 30 -3.96 -24.90 19.80
C GLY A 30 -2.62 -24.62 20.49
N ILE A 31 -2.35 -23.33 20.73
CA ILE A 31 -1.08 -22.82 21.28
C ILE A 31 -0.78 -23.31 22.71
N LEU A 32 -1.81 -23.63 23.50
CA LEU A 32 -1.70 -23.79 24.95
C LEU A 32 -1.17 -25.16 25.43
N ARG A 33 -0.99 -26.15 24.55
CA ARG A 33 -0.74 -27.54 24.98
C ARG A 33 0.74 -27.93 25.06
N SER A 34 1.60 -27.36 24.24
CA SER A 34 3.03 -27.74 24.23
C SER A 34 3.91 -26.67 23.60
N ASN A 35 4.97 -26.27 24.31
CA ASN A 35 6.01 -25.38 23.78
C ASN A 35 6.91 -26.16 22.80
N PRO A 36 6.92 -25.81 21.51
CA PRO A 36 7.69 -26.54 20.52
C PRO A 36 9.20 -26.34 20.68
N LEU A 37 9.62 -25.27 21.37
CA LEU A 37 11.03 -24.92 21.63
C LEU A 37 11.64 -25.64 22.84
N SER A 38 10.84 -26.32 23.68
CA SER A 38 11.31 -26.93 24.93
C SER A 38 12.43 -27.96 24.71
N LYS A 39 12.44 -28.63 23.54
CA LYS A 39 13.44 -29.64 23.15
C LYS A 39 14.86 -29.06 23.05
N TYR A 40 15.00 -27.77 22.78
CA TYR A 40 16.29 -27.13 22.51
C TYR A 40 16.95 -26.53 23.74
N PHE A 41 16.22 -26.45 24.86
CA PHE A 41 16.66 -25.80 26.08
C PHE A 41 16.63 -26.77 27.29
N PRO A 42 17.70 -27.56 27.51
CA PRO A 42 17.81 -28.43 28.69
C PRO A 42 17.82 -27.62 29.99
N LYS A 43 16.91 -27.93 30.91
CA LYS A 43 16.78 -27.24 32.21
C LYS A 43 17.73 -27.77 33.28
N ILE A 44 18.25 -28.97 33.03
CA ILE A 44 19.10 -29.73 33.95
C ILE A 44 20.31 -30.22 33.15
N SER A 45 21.51 -30.06 33.70
CA SER A 45 22.76 -30.58 33.14
C SER A 45 23.54 -31.36 34.20
N MET A 46 24.30 -32.37 33.78
CA MET A 46 25.27 -33.05 34.65
C MET A 46 26.61 -32.31 34.57
N CYS A 47 27.16 -31.94 35.71
CA CYS A 47 28.43 -31.26 35.85
C CYS A 47 29.43 -32.19 36.54
N ASP A 48 30.57 -32.46 35.89
CA ASP A 48 31.63 -33.27 36.45
C ASP A 48 32.73 -32.39 37.08
N PHE A 49 33.00 -32.60 38.36
CA PHE A 49 34.07 -31.94 39.09
C PHE A 49 35.18 -32.94 39.42
N ARG A 50 36.43 -32.52 39.32
CA ARG A 50 37.61 -33.29 39.75
C ARG A 50 38.22 -32.64 40.98
N ILE A 51 38.32 -33.39 42.06
CA ILE A 51 39.00 -32.94 43.28
C ILE A 51 40.32 -33.72 43.35
N ILE A 52 41.44 -32.99 43.32
CA ILE A 52 42.79 -33.57 43.38
C ILE A 52 43.24 -33.55 44.84
N GLU A 53 43.47 -34.71 45.42
CA GLU A 53 44.06 -34.87 46.74
C GLU A 53 45.58 -35.02 46.61
N PRO A 54 46.37 -34.54 47.59
CA PRO A 54 47.85 -34.52 47.51
C PRO A 54 48.51 -35.91 47.37
N ASN A 55 47.76 -37.00 47.54
CA ASN A 55 48.26 -38.37 47.54
C ASN A 55 47.76 -39.20 46.34
N SER A 56 46.98 -38.62 45.43
CA SER A 56 46.35 -39.31 44.30
C SER A 56 46.65 -38.58 42.99
N ASP A 57 47.29 -39.26 42.03
CA ASP A 57 47.74 -38.65 40.77
C ASP A 57 46.57 -38.32 39.80
N ASP A 58 45.46 -39.06 39.90
CA ASP A 58 44.32 -38.95 38.96
C ASP A 58 43.10 -38.15 39.47
N GLY A 59 43.04 -37.86 40.78
CA GLY A 59 41.92 -37.17 41.44
C GLY A 59 40.57 -37.91 41.39
N HIS A 60 39.68 -37.65 42.36
CA HIS A 60 38.35 -38.25 42.39
C HIS A 60 37.35 -37.43 41.56
N LYS A 61 36.56 -38.10 40.70
CA LYS A 61 35.50 -37.50 39.88
C LYS A 61 34.16 -37.56 40.60
N TYR A 62 33.48 -36.42 40.69
CA TYR A 62 32.12 -36.30 41.23
C TYR A 62 31.21 -35.70 40.16
N THR A 63 30.08 -36.36 39.90
CA THR A 63 29.03 -35.85 39.01
C THR A 63 27.88 -35.31 39.84
N VAL A 64 27.49 -34.06 39.60
CA VAL A 64 26.34 -33.44 40.27
C VAL A 64 25.34 -32.89 39.27
N GLN A 65 24.10 -32.77 39.71
CA GLN A 65 23.03 -32.21 38.90
C GLN A 65 23.00 -30.68 39.05
N CYS A 66 23.22 -29.96 37.96
CA CYS A 66 23.12 -28.51 37.86
C CYS A 66 21.76 -28.11 37.28
N VAL A 67 21.12 -27.08 37.85
CA VAL A 67 19.92 -26.46 37.27
C VAL A 67 20.35 -25.23 36.47
N LEU A 68 19.93 -25.16 35.21
CA LEU A 68 20.32 -24.09 34.30
C LEU A 68 19.20 -23.08 34.16
N THR A 69 19.04 -22.22 35.17
CA THR A 69 17.94 -21.24 35.25
C THR A 69 17.91 -20.29 34.05
N ILE A 70 19.07 -19.91 33.52
CA ILE A 70 19.19 -19.11 32.30
C ILE A 70 18.44 -19.74 31.11
N ASN A 71 18.41 -21.07 31.05
CA ASN A 71 17.80 -21.78 29.94
C ASN A 71 16.27 -21.81 30.02
N VAL A 72 15.72 -21.74 31.24
CA VAL A 72 14.29 -21.57 31.46
C VAL A 72 13.85 -20.18 30.99
N TYR A 73 14.65 -19.14 31.27
CA TYR A 73 14.38 -17.79 30.75
C TYR A 73 14.46 -17.73 29.22
N ASN A 74 15.48 -18.37 28.63
CA ASN A 74 15.62 -18.47 27.18
C ASN A 74 14.42 -19.18 26.54
N GLU A 75 13.97 -20.30 27.11
CA GLU A 75 12.77 -21.00 26.61
C GLU A 75 11.54 -20.07 26.53
N GLN A 76 11.30 -19.26 27.56
CA GLN A 76 10.13 -18.38 27.59
C GLN A 76 10.26 -17.21 26.60
N ILE A 77 11.40 -16.52 26.58
CA ILE A 77 11.57 -15.37 25.68
C ILE A 77 11.53 -15.79 24.21
N PHE A 78 12.17 -16.92 23.86
CA PHE A 78 12.13 -17.42 22.49
C PHE A 78 10.74 -17.92 22.09
N THR A 79 9.95 -18.45 23.03
CA THR A 79 8.55 -18.82 22.77
C THR A 79 7.70 -17.58 22.48
N VAL A 80 7.86 -16.50 23.28
CA VAL A 80 7.15 -15.22 23.04
C VAL A 80 7.55 -14.61 21.71
N LEU A 81 8.84 -14.56 21.40
CA LEU A 81 9.35 -14.04 20.12
C LEU A 81 8.83 -14.87 18.93
N TYR A 82 8.78 -16.19 19.07
CA TYR A 82 8.22 -17.06 18.04
C TYR A 82 6.75 -16.75 17.77
N VAL A 83 5.91 -16.69 18.81
CA VAL A 83 4.48 -16.35 18.66
C VAL A 83 4.32 -14.95 18.03
N TRP A 84 5.10 -13.98 18.51
CA TRP A 84 5.09 -12.62 17.97
C TRP A 84 5.44 -12.58 16.48
N MET A 85 6.51 -13.25 16.05
CA MET A 85 6.92 -13.29 14.65
C MET A 85 5.86 -13.96 13.77
N ASN A 86 5.13 -14.95 14.28
CA ASN A 86 4.01 -15.56 13.56
C ASN A 86 2.84 -14.59 13.37
N ILE A 87 2.53 -13.75 14.35
CA ILE A 87 1.50 -12.71 14.24
C ILE A 87 1.91 -11.69 13.17
N VAL A 88 3.15 -11.20 13.22
CA VAL A 88 3.66 -10.24 12.23
C VAL A 88 3.66 -10.84 10.83
N LEU A 89 4.05 -12.11 10.69
CA LEU A 89 3.99 -12.85 9.43
C LEU A 89 2.55 -12.91 8.89
N ALA A 90 1.57 -13.24 9.74
CA ALA A 90 0.16 -13.30 9.34
C ALA A 90 -0.38 -11.94 8.88
N ILE A 91 -0.06 -10.86 9.60
CA ILE A 91 -0.45 -9.50 9.22
C ILE A 91 0.19 -9.11 7.88
N THR A 92 1.47 -9.46 7.68
CA THR A 92 2.20 -9.14 6.44
C THR A 92 1.62 -9.90 5.25
N ILE A 93 1.27 -11.19 5.44
CA ILE A 93 0.60 -11.99 4.40
C ILE A 93 -0.78 -11.41 4.09
N TYR A 94 -1.54 -11.01 5.10
CA TYR A 94 -2.84 -10.37 4.89
C TYR A 94 -2.72 -9.07 4.10
N ASP A 95 -1.80 -8.18 4.47
CA ASP A 95 -1.57 -6.93 3.75
C ASP A 95 -1.15 -7.22 2.31
N PHE A 96 -0.17 -8.09 2.11
CA PHE A 96 0.28 -8.49 0.78
C PHE A 96 -0.85 -9.09 -0.07
N LEU A 97 -1.67 -9.98 0.49
CA LEU A 97 -2.83 -10.55 -0.20
C LEU A 97 -3.87 -9.49 -0.51
N SER A 98 -4.11 -8.53 0.38
CA SER A 98 -5.05 -7.43 0.14
C SER A 98 -4.59 -6.56 -1.05
N TRP A 99 -3.29 -6.29 -1.15
CA TRP A 99 -2.68 -5.59 -2.28
C TRP A 99 -2.71 -6.45 -3.55
N LEU A 100 -2.37 -7.72 -3.46
CA LEU A 100 -2.36 -8.66 -4.60
C LEU A 100 -3.76 -8.85 -5.18
N MET A 101 -4.77 -9.08 -4.35
CA MET A 101 -6.17 -9.17 -4.78
C MET A 101 -6.60 -7.87 -5.47
N PHE A 102 -6.22 -6.73 -4.93
CA PHE A 102 -6.55 -5.45 -5.55
C PHE A 102 -5.83 -5.20 -6.88
N LEU A 103 -4.59 -5.70 -7.03
CA LEU A 103 -3.86 -5.70 -8.30
C LEU A 103 -4.50 -6.64 -9.32
N LEU A 104 -4.94 -7.84 -8.90
CA LEU A 104 -5.48 -8.86 -9.80
C LEU A 104 -6.95 -8.65 -10.20
N PHE A 105 -7.74 -7.89 -9.41
CA PHE A 105 -9.17 -7.68 -9.66
C PHE A 105 -9.49 -6.23 -10.05
N PRO A 106 -9.59 -5.93 -11.36
CA PRO A 106 -9.98 -4.62 -11.87
C PRO A 106 -11.35 -4.12 -11.38
N ARG A 107 -12.26 -5.05 -11.01
CA ARG A 107 -13.58 -4.73 -10.46
C ARG A 107 -13.54 -4.00 -9.13
N LEU A 108 -12.55 -4.29 -8.28
CA LEU A 108 -12.33 -3.56 -7.02
C LEU A 108 -11.87 -2.12 -7.27
N ARG A 109 -11.15 -1.90 -8.38
CA ARG A 109 -10.66 -0.58 -8.80
C ARG A 109 -11.81 0.37 -9.13
N TYR A 110 -12.81 -0.16 -9.84
CA TYR A 110 -14.03 0.57 -10.18
C TYR A 110 -14.84 0.94 -8.93
N SER A 111 -15.02 0.01 -7.98
CA SER A 111 -15.75 0.30 -6.73
C SER A 111 -15.06 1.36 -5.88
N PHE A 112 -13.73 1.31 -5.78
CA PHE A 112 -12.94 2.32 -5.06
C PHE A 112 -13.13 3.71 -5.69
N PHE A 113 -13.01 3.82 -7.01
CA PHE A 113 -13.24 5.07 -7.73
C PHE A 113 -14.66 5.62 -7.51
N VAL A 114 -15.70 4.79 -7.64
CA VAL A 114 -17.11 5.18 -7.44
C VAL A 114 -17.34 5.70 -6.01
N GLN A 115 -16.70 5.11 -5.01
CA GLN A 115 -16.87 5.51 -3.62
C GLN A 115 -16.16 6.82 -3.27
N HIS A 116 -15.00 7.08 -3.89
CA HIS A 116 -14.14 8.23 -3.56
C HIS A 116 -14.37 9.43 -4.49
N THR A 117 -15.06 9.26 -5.62
CA THR A 117 -15.54 10.39 -6.41
C THR A 117 -16.91 10.83 -5.91
N ARG A 118 -16.97 12.02 -5.30
CA ARG A 118 -18.24 12.73 -5.01
C ARG A 118 -18.86 13.28 -6.31
N THR A 119 -19.14 12.42 -7.29
CA THR A 119 -19.73 12.85 -8.56
C THR A 119 -21.22 13.15 -8.35
N GLN A 120 -21.50 14.42 -8.10
CA GLN A 120 -22.83 15.03 -7.99
C GLN A 120 -23.50 15.27 -9.35
N GLN A 121 -23.42 14.38 -10.36
CA GLN A 121 -24.14 14.60 -11.63
C GLN A 121 -24.57 13.31 -12.36
N GLY A 122 -25.85 13.28 -12.79
CA GLY A 122 -26.39 12.60 -13.99
C GLY A 122 -26.14 11.09 -14.18
N VAL A 123 -27.12 10.27 -13.76
CA VAL A 123 -27.01 8.85 -13.38
C VAL A 123 -26.72 7.82 -14.51
N THR A 124 -26.71 8.15 -15.80
CA THR A 124 -26.68 7.08 -16.85
C THR A 124 -25.58 7.20 -17.92
N SER A 125 -25.30 8.40 -18.46
CA SER A 125 -24.29 8.58 -19.54
C SER A 125 -22.83 8.52 -19.05
N ILE A 126 -22.58 8.85 -17.78
CA ILE A 126 -21.23 8.84 -17.18
C ILE A 126 -20.69 7.42 -17.02
N ARG A 127 -21.53 6.40 -16.78
CA ARG A 127 -21.07 5.04 -16.49
C ARG A 127 -20.21 4.44 -17.62
N THR A 128 -20.55 4.72 -18.87
CA THR A 128 -19.78 4.27 -20.04
C THR A 128 -18.45 5.00 -20.17
N ASN A 129 -18.42 6.32 -19.99
CA ASN A 129 -17.18 7.12 -20.05
C ASN A 129 -16.24 6.84 -18.86
N MET A 130 -16.79 6.46 -17.71
CA MET A 130 -16.03 6.14 -16.51
C MET A 130 -15.20 4.86 -16.66
N HIS A 131 -15.71 3.88 -17.42
CA HIS A 131 -14.97 2.67 -17.72
C HIS A 131 -13.72 2.97 -18.55
N SER A 132 -13.87 3.75 -19.64
CA SER A 132 -12.72 4.16 -20.45
C SER A 132 -11.71 5.02 -19.69
N PHE A 133 -12.16 5.90 -18.78
CA PHE A 133 -11.23 6.63 -17.92
C PHE A 133 -10.41 5.72 -17.01
N VAL A 134 -11.04 4.75 -16.34
CA VAL A 134 -10.35 3.86 -15.38
C VAL A 134 -9.42 2.89 -16.08
N TYR A 135 -9.82 2.33 -17.23
CA TYR A 135 -9.04 1.29 -17.93
C TYR A 135 -8.06 1.85 -18.95
N ASP A 136 -8.43 2.90 -19.71
CA ASP A 136 -7.62 3.40 -20.83
C ASP A 136 -6.73 4.57 -20.42
N TYR A 137 -7.23 5.49 -19.58
CA TYR A 137 -6.51 6.70 -19.17
C TYR A 137 -5.69 6.52 -17.88
N LEU A 138 -6.33 6.05 -16.80
CA LEU A 138 -5.67 5.90 -15.49
C LEU A 138 -4.77 4.65 -15.44
N GLN A 139 -5.14 3.62 -16.21
CA GLN A 139 -4.42 2.35 -16.34
C GLN A 139 -4.08 1.71 -14.97
N GLN A 140 -3.27 0.66 -14.98
CA GLN A 140 -2.89 -0.02 -13.74
C GLN A 140 -1.93 0.83 -12.88
N ASP A 141 -1.01 1.54 -13.52
CA ASP A 141 0.06 2.27 -12.83
C ASP A 141 -0.45 3.56 -12.18
N GLY A 142 -1.31 4.32 -12.87
CA GLY A 142 -1.93 5.53 -12.32
C GLY A 142 -2.84 5.22 -11.15
N PHE A 143 -3.53 4.07 -11.19
CA PHE A 143 -4.36 3.62 -10.08
C PHE A 143 -3.52 3.14 -8.88
N PHE A 144 -2.37 2.49 -9.12
CA PHE A 144 -1.42 2.15 -8.07
C PHE A 144 -0.90 3.39 -7.34
N ILE A 145 -0.50 4.42 -8.09
CA ILE A 145 -0.06 5.70 -7.53
C ILE A 145 -1.19 6.36 -6.73
N LEU A 146 -2.42 6.37 -7.26
CA LEU A 146 -3.57 6.95 -6.56
C LEU A 146 -3.84 6.24 -5.23
N ARG A 147 -3.74 4.91 -5.18
CA ARG A 147 -3.86 4.16 -3.91
C ARG A 147 -2.69 4.43 -2.97
N LEU A 148 -1.47 4.58 -3.49
CA LEU A 148 -0.32 4.94 -2.68
C LEU A 148 -0.54 6.32 -2.03
N ILE A 149 -1.04 7.29 -2.78
CA ILE A 149 -1.40 8.61 -2.27
C ILE A 149 -2.50 8.46 -1.21
N HIS A 150 -3.55 7.69 -1.49
CA HIS A 150 -4.63 7.43 -0.53
C HIS A 150 -4.13 6.87 0.80
N SER A 151 -3.28 5.86 0.76
CA SER A 151 -2.76 5.23 1.97
C SER A 151 -1.80 6.12 2.78
N ASN A 152 -1.15 7.11 2.15
CA ASN A 152 -0.16 7.97 2.82
C ASN A 152 -0.71 9.36 3.20
N VAL A 153 -1.64 9.90 2.40
CA VAL A 153 -2.10 11.29 2.48
C VAL A 153 -3.56 11.38 2.96
N GLY A 154 -4.33 10.30 2.80
CA GLY A 154 -5.72 10.21 3.22
C GLY A 154 -6.73 10.43 2.09
N ASP A 155 -8.00 10.24 2.44
CA ASP A 155 -9.12 10.18 1.50
C ASP A 155 -9.40 11.53 0.82
N ASP A 156 -9.48 12.62 1.59
CA ASP A 156 -9.89 13.94 1.07
C ASP A 156 -9.01 14.46 -0.06
N ILE A 157 -7.68 14.34 0.09
CA ILE A 157 -6.72 14.79 -0.92
C ILE A 157 -6.78 13.88 -2.16
N THR A 158 -6.96 12.58 -1.95
CA THR A 158 -7.11 11.61 -3.05
C THR A 158 -8.35 11.91 -3.88
N SER A 159 -9.49 12.19 -3.24
CA SER A 159 -10.73 12.61 -3.90
C SER A 159 -10.53 13.88 -4.75
N ASN A 160 -9.80 14.87 -4.23
CA ASN A 160 -9.53 16.11 -4.97
C ASN A 160 -8.65 15.87 -6.21
N ILE A 161 -7.61 15.05 -6.07
CA ILE A 161 -6.74 14.65 -7.19
C ILE A 161 -7.56 13.88 -8.23
N LEU A 162 -8.38 12.95 -7.78
CA LEU A 162 -9.21 12.12 -8.65
C LEU A 162 -10.22 12.94 -9.45
N THR A 163 -10.85 13.92 -8.80
CA THR A 163 -11.76 14.88 -9.44
C THR A 163 -11.02 15.76 -10.46
N SER A 164 -9.79 16.17 -10.15
CA SER A 164 -8.96 16.98 -11.06
C SER A 164 -8.55 16.18 -12.30
N LEU A 165 -8.15 14.90 -12.13
CA LEU A 165 -7.84 13.99 -13.24
C LEU A 165 -9.06 13.73 -14.13
N TRP A 166 -10.23 13.53 -13.52
CA TRP A 166 -11.50 13.34 -14.24
C TRP A 166 -11.90 14.57 -15.07
N ARG A 167 -11.68 15.78 -14.55
CA ARG A 167 -11.91 17.03 -15.27
C ARG A 167 -10.98 17.16 -16.47
N ASN A 168 -9.69 16.88 -16.28
CA ASN A 168 -8.69 16.95 -17.35
C ASN A 168 -8.94 15.92 -18.48
N TYR A 169 -9.49 14.74 -18.16
CA TYR A 169 -9.88 13.77 -19.17
C TYR A 169 -11.02 14.26 -20.07
N GLN A 170 -12.00 14.97 -19.52
CA GLN A 170 -13.14 15.51 -20.30
C GLN A 170 -12.77 16.71 -21.15
N SER A 171 -11.82 17.52 -20.71
CA SER A 171 -11.28 18.65 -21.47
C SER A 171 -9.75 18.51 -21.56
N PRO A 172 -9.22 17.71 -22.49
CA PRO A 172 -7.78 17.70 -22.74
C PRO A 172 -7.42 19.10 -23.21
N GLU A 173 -6.87 19.91 -22.31
CA GLU A 173 -6.31 21.21 -22.67
C GLU A 173 -5.22 20.93 -23.70
N LYS A 174 -5.45 21.38 -24.94
CA LYS A 174 -4.44 21.29 -25.98
C LYS A 174 -3.23 22.05 -25.46
N ILE A 175 -2.18 21.32 -25.09
CA ILE A 175 -0.86 21.92 -24.88
C ILE A 175 -0.61 22.75 -26.15
N PRO A 176 -0.46 24.08 -26.05
CA PRO A 176 -0.25 24.88 -27.24
C PRO A 176 1.04 24.37 -27.87
N SER A 177 0.91 23.74 -29.04
CA SER A 177 2.04 23.31 -29.83
C SER A 177 2.91 24.53 -30.07
N ILE A 178 4.17 24.45 -29.61
CA ILE A 178 5.20 25.49 -29.78
C ILE A 178 5.36 25.89 -31.27
N GLU A 179 4.89 25.05 -32.18
CA GLU A 179 4.87 25.29 -33.64
C GLU A 179 4.09 26.54 -34.06
N ASN A 180 3.08 26.99 -33.30
CA ASN A 180 2.32 28.20 -33.65
C ASN A 180 2.95 29.51 -33.13
N SER A 181 4.01 29.43 -32.33
CA SER A 181 4.69 30.61 -31.78
C SER A 181 5.79 31.17 -32.68
N ILE A 182 6.28 30.36 -33.65
CA ILE A 182 7.31 30.76 -34.63
C ILE A 182 6.67 31.54 -35.80
N GLY A 183 5.42 31.24 -36.14
CA GLY A 183 4.69 31.96 -37.19
C GLY A 183 4.21 33.36 -36.82
N ALA A 184 4.14 33.68 -35.51
CA ALA A 184 3.65 34.97 -35.02
C ALA A 184 4.77 36.01 -34.81
N THR A 185 6.05 35.61 -34.84
CA THR A 185 7.20 36.50 -34.55
C THR A 185 7.85 37.11 -35.80
N VAL A 186 7.39 36.77 -37.01
CA VAL A 186 7.91 37.35 -38.27
C VAL A 186 6.80 38.08 -39.03
N SER A 187 6.26 39.14 -38.44
CA SER A 187 5.46 40.17 -39.13
C SER A 187 5.41 41.45 -38.30
N LEU A 188 6.57 41.96 -37.87
CA LEU A 188 6.69 43.31 -37.32
C LEU A 188 7.78 44.06 -38.08
N THR A 189 7.44 44.52 -39.29
CA THR A 189 8.21 45.55 -40.00
C THR A 189 7.28 46.62 -40.59
N ALA A 190 7.19 47.70 -39.81
CA ALA A 190 7.19 49.12 -40.22
C ALA A 190 6.10 49.66 -41.17
N THR A 191 5.18 50.45 -40.59
CA THR A 191 4.72 51.81 -40.97
C THR A 191 3.58 52.14 -40.01
N GLY A 192 3.39 53.29 -39.36
CA GLY A 192 3.94 54.64 -39.36
C GLY A 192 2.98 55.45 -38.44
N ASN A 193 3.51 56.43 -37.69
CA ASN A 193 2.78 57.25 -36.72
C ASN A 193 1.40 57.78 -37.18
N ARG A 194 0.40 57.73 -36.29
CA ARG A 194 -0.50 58.83 -35.89
C ARG A 194 -1.51 58.32 -34.85
N GLY A 195 -1.55 58.98 -33.69
CA GLY A 195 -2.63 58.76 -32.71
C GLY A 195 -3.97 59.32 -33.21
N LEU A 196 -5.06 58.87 -32.60
CA LEU A 196 -6.18 59.69 -32.12
C LEU A 196 -7.36 58.79 -31.69
N TYR A 197 -8.00 59.28 -30.64
CA TYR A 197 -9.23 58.82 -30.00
C TYR A 197 -10.45 59.14 -30.88
N SER A 198 -11.47 58.26 -30.94
CA SER A 198 -12.93 58.51 -31.13
C SER A 198 -13.60 57.28 -31.80
N ARG A 199 -14.65 56.65 -31.23
CA ARG A 199 -16.03 57.09 -30.93
C ARG A 199 -16.98 56.91 -32.14
N SER A 200 -18.04 56.11 -31.90
CA SER A 200 -19.43 56.08 -32.47
C SER A 200 -19.63 56.22 -33.98
N ASP A 201 -20.63 55.66 -34.63
CA ASP A 201 -21.80 54.84 -34.31
C ASP A 201 -22.39 54.43 -35.68
N ASP A 202 -23.32 53.48 -35.66
CA ASP A 202 -24.55 53.49 -36.47
C ASP A 202 -24.47 53.22 -38.00
N GLN A 203 -25.44 52.57 -38.66
CA GLN A 203 -26.86 52.39 -38.33
C GLN A 203 -27.50 51.36 -39.30
N ASN A 204 -28.47 50.54 -38.82
CA ASN A 204 -29.91 50.53 -39.21
C ASN A 204 -30.30 49.48 -40.27
N THR A 205 -31.45 48.81 -40.30
CA THR A 205 -32.72 48.76 -39.52
C THR A 205 -33.42 47.44 -39.94
N SER A 206 -34.18 46.72 -39.11
CA SER A 206 -35.65 46.80 -39.02
C SER A 206 -36.12 45.67 -38.07
N LEU A 207 -37.07 45.75 -37.12
CA LEU A 207 -38.34 46.46 -36.92
C LEU A 207 -39.50 45.41 -36.93
N PHE A 208 -40.20 45.35 -35.79
CA PHE A 208 -41.55 44.81 -35.48
C PHE A 208 -41.78 43.41 -34.88
N ASP A 209 -42.44 43.48 -33.70
CA ASP A 209 -43.31 42.54 -32.97
C ASP A 209 -44.24 41.67 -33.84
N TYR A 210 -44.63 40.49 -33.33
CA TYR A 210 -46.03 40.10 -33.07
C TYR A 210 -46.15 38.67 -32.46
N THR A 211 -46.86 38.59 -31.33
CA THR A 211 -47.72 37.49 -30.82
C THR A 211 -47.15 36.08 -30.50
N LYS A 212 -47.20 35.76 -29.19
CA LYS A 212 -47.46 34.42 -28.68
C LYS A 212 -48.92 34.03 -28.97
N THR A 213 -49.12 32.91 -29.66
CA THR A 213 -50.35 32.12 -29.61
C THR A 213 -49.97 30.65 -29.45
N SER A 214 -50.14 30.13 -28.25
CA SER A 214 -50.47 28.72 -28.04
C SER A 214 -51.37 28.65 -26.81
N THR A 215 -52.66 28.57 -27.12
CA THR A 215 -53.67 27.81 -26.40
C THR A 215 -53.07 26.62 -25.66
N ASN A 216 -53.30 26.52 -24.35
CA ASN A 216 -53.81 25.32 -23.67
C ASN A 216 -53.95 25.63 -22.16
N LEU A 217 -55.22 25.56 -21.71
CA LEU A 217 -55.74 25.58 -20.33
C LEU A 217 -55.71 26.90 -19.55
#